data_AF-A0A401IC14-F1
#
_entry.id   AF-A0A401IC14-F1
#
_cell.length_a   1.000
_cell.length_b   1.000
_cell.length_c   1.000
_cell.angle_alpha   90.00
_cell.angle_beta   90.00
_cell.angle_gamma   90.00
#
_symmetry.space_group_name_H-M   'P 1'
#
loop_
_entity.id
_entity.type
_entity.pdbx_description
1 polymer ?
#
loop_
_entity_poly.entity_id
_entity_poly.type
_entity_poly.pdbx_seq_one_letter_code
_entity_poly.pdbx_strand_id
1 'polypeptide(L)'
;MDIILNPEQEQLIQAKVNSGKYITVDEVIAEALKLLDERDKHYQKWVEDTRQKVAVGLEQLNRGEGIEVQTVINKLLAWGHETLKALPDDEKSKTW
;
A
#
# COMPACT_ATOMS: atom_id res chain seq x y z
N MET A 1 10.64 26.84 18.48
CA MET A 1 9.91 25.84 19.29
C MET A 1 10.94 24.86 19.75
N ASP A 2 11.01 24.61 21.06
CA ASP A 2 12.01 23.71 21.62
C ASP A 2 11.42 22.31 21.70
N ILE A 3 12.10 21.34 21.11
CA ILE A 3 11.66 19.94 21.05
C ILE A 3 12.69 19.11 21.79
N ILE A 4 12.25 18.35 22.77
CA ILE A 4 13.14 17.46 23.54
C ILE A 4 13.24 16.15 22.76
N LEU A 5 14.45 15.84 22.28
CA LEU A 5 14.75 14.58 21.63
C LEU A 5 15.21 13.55 22.66
N ASN A 6 14.84 12.30 22.46
CA ASN A 6 15.43 11.21 23.22
C ASN A 6 16.83 10.86 22.67
N PRO A 7 17.68 10.15 23.44
CA PRO A 7 19.05 9.83 23.01
C PRO A 7 19.12 9.05 21.69
N GLU A 8 18.14 8.20 21.40
CA GLU A 8 18.08 7.41 20.16
C GLU A 8 17.81 8.29 18.94
N GLN A 9 16.89 9.26 19.06
CA GLN A 9 16.57 10.24 18.03
C GLN A 9 17.77 11.15 17.74
N GLU A 10 18.46 11.60 18.78
CA GLU A 10 19.67 12.42 18.64
C GLU A 10 20.79 11.66 17.92
N GLN A 11 21.04 10.40 18.29
CA GLN A 11 22.01 9.54 17.61
C GLN A 11 21.64 9.31 16.14
N LEU A 12 20.36 9.06 15.85
CA LEU A 12 19.89 8.86 14.49
C LEU A 12 20.11 10.11 13.63
N ILE A 13 19.72 11.28 14.14
CA ILE A 13 19.90 12.57 13.47
C ILE A 13 21.39 12.82 13.23
N GLN A 14 22.23 12.63 14.25
CA GLN A 14 23.67 12.85 14.12
C GLN A 14 24.29 11.90 13.08
N ALA A 15 23.86 10.64 13.03
CA ALA A 15 24.31 9.70 12.00
C ALA A 15 23.93 10.15 10.57
N LYS A 16 22.75 10.76 10.39
CA LYS A 16 22.29 11.30 9.09
C LYS A 16 23.08 12.53 8.66
N VAL A 17 23.43 13.41 9.60
CA VAL A 17 24.30 14.56 9.31
C VAL A 17 25.73 14.09 9.01
N ASN A 18 26.27 13.19 9.84
CA ASN A 18 27.62 12.63 9.66
C ASN A 18 27.78 11.84 8.36
N SER A 19 26.70 11.32 7.77
CA SER A 19 26.75 10.66 6.46
C SER A 19 26.96 11.65 5.31
N GLY A 20 26.97 12.96 5.57
CA GLY A 20 27.10 14.02 4.56
C GLY A 20 25.86 14.19 3.67
N LYS A 21 24.77 13.46 3.97
CA LYS A 21 23.52 13.55 3.20
C LYS A 21 22.71 14.79 3.58
N TYR A 22 22.88 15.28 4.80
CA TYR A 22 22.21 16.45 5.34
C TYR A 22 23.26 17.34 6.00
N ILE A 23 23.14 18.65 5.81
CA ILE A 23 24.12 19.64 6.27
C ILE A 23 23.84 20.04 7.72
N THR A 24 22.57 20.00 8.13
CA THR A 24 22.11 20.43 9.47
C THR A 24 21.08 19.49 10.06
N VAL A 25 20.94 19.54 11.38
CA VAL A 25 19.88 18.84 12.12
C VAL A 25 18.49 19.28 11.64
N ASP A 26 18.30 20.58 11.41
CA ASP A 26 17.03 21.15 10.95
C ASP A 26 16.60 20.59 9.60
N GLU A 27 17.55 20.32 8.70
CA GLU A 27 17.27 19.70 7.40
C GLU A 27 16.76 18.25 7.56
N VAL A 28 17.36 17.48 8.47
CA VAL A 28 16.92 16.11 8.78
C VAL A 28 15.50 16.13 9.35
N ILE A 29 15.22 17.06 10.27
CA ILE A 29 13.90 17.20 10.89
C ILE A 29 12.86 17.65 9.87
N ALA A 30 13.19 18.63 9.03
CA ALA A 30 12.30 19.12 7.99
C ALA A 30 11.90 18.01 7.01
N GLU A 31 12.87 17.20 6.55
CA GLU A 31 12.61 16.07 5.66
C GLU A 31 11.78 14.98 6.36
N ALA A 32 12.06 14.67 7.63
CA ALA A 32 11.28 13.71 8.40
C ALA A 32 9.81 14.14 8.56
N LEU A 33 9.57 15.43 8.84
CA LEU A 33 8.22 15.98 8.96
C LEU A 33 7.49 16.02 7.62
N LYS A 34 8.21 16.34 6.53
CA LYS A 34 7.66 16.28 5.17
C LYS A 34 7.22 14.87 4.80
N LEU A 35 8.07 13.86 5.04
CA LEU A 35 7.73 12.46 4.79
C LEU A 35 6.54 11.99 5.64
N LEU A 36 6.45 12.46 6.88
CA LEU A 36 5.30 12.19 7.74
C LEU A 36 4.01 12.77 7.16
N ASP A 37 4.03 14.04 6.77
CA ASP A 37 2.87 14.72 6.17
C ASP A 37 2.46 14.09 4.82
N GLU A 38 3.43 13.72 3.98
CA GLU A 38 3.18 13.00 2.73
C GLU A 38 2.50 11.65 3.00
N ARG A 39 3.01 10.87 3.96
CA ARG A 39 2.39 9.59 4.36
C ARG A 39 0.96 9.79 4.85
N ASP A 40 0.71 10.79 5.68
CA ASP A 40 -0.61 11.06 6.23
C ASP A 40 -1.58 11.50 5.11
N LYS A 41 -1.14 12.34 4.16
CA LYS A 41 -1.91 12.69 2.96
C LYS A 41 -2.23 11.48 2.10
N HIS A 42 -1.25 10.60 1.87
CA HIS A 42 -1.45 9.35 1.13
C HIS A 42 -2.49 8.46 1.82
N TYR A 43 -2.42 8.34 3.15
CA TYR A 43 -3.39 7.58 3.92
C TYR A 43 -4.81 8.17 3.80
N GLN A 44 -4.96 9.49 3.96
CA GLN A 44 -6.27 10.14 3.82
C GLN A 44 -6.86 9.96 2.42
N LYS A 45 -6.04 10.08 1.38
CA LYS A 45 -6.46 9.81 0.01
C LYS A 45 -6.92 8.36 -0.16
N TRP A 46 -6.16 7.40 0.36
CA TRP A 46 -6.53 5.99 0.30
C TRP A 46 -7.86 5.72 1.02
N VAL A 47 -8.09 6.36 2.19
CA VAL A 47 -9.36 6.24 2.92
C VAL A 47 -10.52 6.75 2.08
N GLU A 48 -10.37 7.92 1.47
CA GLU A 48 -11.43 8.53 0.64
C GLU A 48 -11.73 7.69 -0.60
N ASP A 49 -10.70 7.27 -1.34
CA ASP A 49 -10.83 6.41 -2.51
C ASP A 49 -11.51 5.08 -2.15
N THR A 50 -11.17 4.52 -0.98
CA THR A 50 -11.78 3.27 -0.48
C THR A 50 -13.23 3.47 -0.10
N ARG A 51 -13.56 4.54 0.60
CA ARG A 51 -14.95 4.88 0.97
C ARG A 51 -15.83 5.03 -0.26
N GLN A 52 -15.33 5.71 -1.30
CA GLN A 52 -16.06 5.87 -2.55
C GLN A 52 -16.33 4.51 -3.22
N LYS A 53 -15.33 3.62 -3.30
CA LYS A 53 -15.49 2.27 -3.85
C LYS A 53 -16.50 1.43 -3.07
N VAL A 54 -16.45 1.50 -1.74
CA VAL A 54 -17.41 0.79 -0.87
C VAL A 54 -18.82 1.34 -1.08
N ALA A 55 -19.00 2.65 -1.14
CA ALA A 55 -20.31 3.26 -1.39
C ALA A 55 -20.91 2.78 -2.72
N VAL A 56 -20.11 2.81 -3.80
CA VAL A 56 -20.52 2.29 -5.11
C VAL A 56 -20.90 0.80 -5.02
N GLY A 57 -20.10 -0.03 -4.35
CA GLY A 57 -20.39 -1.45 -4.16
C GLY A 57 -21.69 -1.70 -3.39
N LEU A 58 -21.95 -0.92 -2.34
CA LEU A 58 -23.20 -1.00 -1.58
C LEU A 58 -24.41 -0.61 -2.44
N GLU A 59 -24.30 0.44 -3.27
CA GLU A 59 -25.36 0.80 -4.20
C GLU A 59 -25.62 -0.29 -5.24
N GLN A 60 -24.58 -0.90 -5.79
CA GLN A 60 -24.71 -2.05 -6.71
C GLN A 60 -25.45 -3.21 -6.05
N LEU A 61 -25.08 -3.54 -4.80
CA LEU A 61 -25.76 -4.58 -4.03
C LEU A 61 -27.23 -4.24 -3.78
N ASN A 62 -27.54 -2.98 -3.44
CA ASN A 62 -28.92 -2.52 -3.26
C ASN A 62 -29.75 -2.61 -4.56
N ARG A 63 -29.12 -2.47 -5.72
CA ARG A 63 -29.76 -2.68 -7.04
C ARG A 63 -29.86 -4.16 -7.44
N GLY A 64 -29.38 -5.08 -6.61
CA GLY A 64 -29.37 -6.51 -6.90
C GLY A 64 -28.30 -6.95 -7.90
N GLU A 65 -27.28 -6.10 -8.14
CA GLU A 65 -26.16 -6.40 -9.06
C GLU A 65 -25.08 -7.29 -8.43
N GLY A 66 -25.33 -7.79 -7.21
CA GLY A 66 -24.44 -8.74 -6.54
C GLY A 66 -24.30 -10.04 -7.34
N ILE A 67 -23.07 -10.54 -7.43
CA ILE A 67 -22.79 -11.84 -8.03
C ILE A 67 -22.72 -12.88 -6.92
N GLU A 68 -23.40 -14.01 -7.14
CA GLU A 68 -23.36 -15.14 -6.21
C GLU A 68 -21.93 -15.71 -6.12
N VAL A 69 -21.49 -16.07 -4.91
CA VAL A 69 -20.09 -16.41 -4.60
C VAL A 69 -19.62 -17.64 -5.36
N GLN A 70 -20.45 -18.68 -5.47
CA GLN A 70 -20.12 -19.89 -6.23
C GLN A 70 -19.90 -19.58 -7.71
N THR A 71 -20.65 -18.63 -8.28
CA THR A 71 -20.46 -18.14 -9.65
C THR A 71 -19.08 -17.50 -9.82
N VAL A 72 -18.63 -16.71 -8.85
CA VAL A 72 -17.29 -16.09 -8.87
C VAL A 72 -16.19 -17.16 -8.75
N ILE A 73 -16.32 -18.09 -7.80
CA ILE A 73 -15.38 -19.19 -7.59
C ILE A 73 -15.24 -20.03 -8.85
N ASN A 74 -16.35 -20.43 -9.47
CA ASN A 74 -16.34 -21.23 -10.68
C ASN A 74 -15.63 -20.53 -11.85
N LYS A 75 -15.86 -19.21 -12.02
CA LYS A 75 -15.17 -18.40 -13.04
C LYS A 75 -13.67 -18.30 -12.77
N LEU A 76 -13.25 -18.09 -11.52
CA LEU A 76 -11.83 -18.01 -11.15
C LEU A 76 -11.11 -19.34 -11.37
N LEU A 77 -11.74 -20.47 -11.01
CA LEU A 77 -11.18 -21.81 -11.25
C LEU A 77 -11.08 -22.12 -12.75
N ALA A 78 -12.10 -21.75 -13.53
CA ALA A 78 -12.07 -21.92 -14.99
C ALA A 78 -10.94 -21.08 -15.62
N TRP A 79 -10.81 -19.81 -15.22
CA TRP A 79 -9.73 -18.94 -15.67
C TRP A 79 -8.35 -19.50 -15.31
N GLY A 80 -8.17 -19.98 -14.08
CA GLY A 80 -6.92 -20.64 -13.66
C GLY A 80 -6.62 -21.90 -14.47
N HIS A 81 -7.63 -22.69 -14.82
CA HIS A 81 -7.44 -23.89 -15.63
C HIS A 81 -7.11 -23.57 -17.10
N GLU A 82 -7.70 -22.51 -17.67
CA GLU A 82 -7.37 -22.04 -19.02
C GLU A 82 -5.95 -21.46 -19.10
N THR A 83 -5.54 -20.66 -18.11
CA THR A 83 -4.18 -20.11 -18.06
C THR A 83 -3.14 -21.23 -17.92
N LEU A 84 -3.39 -22.23 -17.08
CA LEU A 84 -2.50 -23.40 -16.94
C LEU A 84 -2.43 -24.25 -18.21
N LYS A 85 -3.52 -24.37 -18.97
CA LYS A 85 -3.53 -25.10 -20.26
C LYS A 85 -2.74 -24.38 -21.35
N ALA A 86 -2.71 -23.05 -21.31
CA ALA A 86 -2.00 -22.21 -22.28
C ALA A 86 -0.48 -22.15 -22.02
N LEU A 87 0.01 -22.64 -20.88
CA LEU A 87 1.43 -22.70 -20.57
C LEU A 87 2.14 -23.87 -21.30
N PRO A 88 3.43 -23.73 -21.63
CA PRO A 88 4.29 -24.85 -22.06
C PRO A 88 4.38 -25.96 -21.00
N ASP A 89 4.55 -27.21 -21.42
CA ASP A 89 4.55 -28.38 -20.50
C ASP A 89 5.67 -28.34 -19.45
N ASP A 90 6.78 -27.66 -19.72
CA ASP A 90 7.91 -27.46 -18.80
C ASP A 90 7.66 -26.38 -17.74
N GLU A 91 6.61 -25.55 -17.91
CA GLU A 91 6.20 -24.52 -16.95
C GLU A 91 5.01 -24.97 -16.08
N LYS A 92 4.21 -25.95 -16.53
CA LYS A 92 3.04 -26.48 -15.79
C LYS A 92 3.40 -27.12 -14.45
N SER A 93 4.63 -27.60 -14.28
CA SER A 93 5.10 -28.27 -13.04
C SER A 93 5.65 -27.30 -11.98
N LYS A 94 5.79 -26.01 -12.30
CA LYS A 94 6.32 -24.97 -11.39
C LYS A 94 5.24 -24.16 -10.69
N THR A 95 3.98 -24.37 -11.05
CA THR A 95 2.84 -23.78 -10.36
C THR A 95 2.35 -24.77 -9.30
N TRP A 96 2.49 -24.36 -8.03
CA TRP A 96 2.29 -25.05 -6.73
C TRP A 96 3.48 -25.83 -6.18
#